data_AF-T1GHE3-F1
#
_entry.id   AF-T1GHE3-F1
#
_cell.length_a   1.000
_cell.length_b   1.000
_cell.length_c   1.000
_cell.angle_alpha   90.00
_cell.angle_beta   90.00
_cell.angle_gamma   90.00
#
_symmetry.space_group_name_H-M   'P 1'
#
loop_
_entity.id
_entity.type
_entity.pdbx_description
1 polymer ?
#
loop_
_entity_poly.entity_id
_entity_poly.type
_entity_poly.pdbx_seq_one_letter_code
_entity_poly.pdbx_strand_id
1 'polypeptide(L)'
;MQNKVISDEIVPWNDCCDDVFYPKLILYLLPVVYNKCFMESDGDPTSPCFHTCIFKMMGSYGPNGLNSKVLKRLIGSNNMMGEESGWKKQNADKILDKCLSQIDTKSYIECNEDLKSFSFCYFAELFMACPDFNESNC
;
A
#
# COMPACT_ATOMS: atom_id res chain seq x y z
N MET A 1 21.25 -25.44 -24.96
CA MET A 1 20.37 -24.31 -24.62
C MET A 1 19.95 -24.51 -23.18
N GLN A 2 20.51 -23.73 -22.25
CA GLN A 2 20.14 -23.81 -20.83
C GLN A 2 18.85 -23.02 -20.63
N ASN A 3 17.81 -23.72 -20.17
CA ASN A 3 16.58 -23.10 -19.71
C ASN A 3 16.93 -22.23 -18.49
N LYS A 4 16.81 -20.91 -18.65
CA LYS A 4 16.92 -19.97 -17.54
C LYS A 4 15.66 -20.13 -16.70
N VAL A 5 15.78 -20.83 -15.58
CA VAL A 5 14.76 -20.83 -14.52
C VAL A 5 14.71 -19.38 -14.03
N ILE A 6 13.63 -18.67 -14.38
CA ILE A 6 13.28 -17.41 -13.73
C ILE A 6 12.83 -17.85 -12.33
N SER A 7 13.64 -17.58 -11.32
CA SER A 7 13.28 -17.91 -9.94
C SER A 7 12.05 -17.09 -9.54
N ASP A 8 11.01 -17.76 -9.06
CA ASP A 8 9.84 -17.15 -8.39
C ASP A 8 10.23 -16.55 -7.02
N GLU A 9 11.43 -15.99 -6.88
CA GLU A 9 11.85 -15.33 -5.65
C GLU A 9 11.19 -13.95 -5.60
N ILE A 10 10.31 -13.78 -4.62
CA ILE A 10 9.73 -12.48 -4.29
C ILE A 10 10.90 -11.59 -3.86
N VAL A 11 11.33 -10.67 -4.74
CA VAL A 11 12.39 -9.72 -4.43
C VAL A 11 11.84 -8.71 -3.41
N PRO A 12 12.48 -8.54 -2.24
CA PRO A 12 12.10 -7.54 -1.27
C PRO A 12 12.06 -6.14 -1.91
N TRP A 13 11.00 -5.41 -1.61
CA TRP A 13 10.75 -4.07 -2.15
C TRP A 13 11.93 -3.09 -1.98
N ASN A 14 12.70 -3.22 -0.88
CA ASN A 14 13.88 -2.40 -0.62
C ASN A 14 15.05 -2.68 -1.58
N ASP A 15 15.09 -3.85 -2.22
CA ASP A 15 16.16 -4.21 -3.17
C ASP A 15 15.93 -3.54 -4.54
N CYS A 16 14.66 -3.22 -4.83
CA CYS A 16 14.19 -2.54 -6.03
C CYS A 16 14.15 -1.01 -5.91
N CYS A 17 13.87 -0.50 -4.71
CA CYS A 17 13.82 0.91 -4.38
C CYS A 17 14.35 1.08 -2.96
N ASP A 18 15.63 1.47 -2.83
CA ASP A 18 16.33 1.60 -1.54
C ASP A 18 15.95 2.90 -0.82
N ASP A 19 14.65 3.13 -0.62
CA ASP A 19 14.16 4.34 0.02
C ASP A 19 12.96 4.05 0.91
N VAL A 20 13.15 4.01 2.23
CA VAL A 20 12.09 3.61 3.17
C VAL A 20 10.93 4.61 3.22
N PHE A 21 9.69 4.16 3.03
CA PHE A 21 8.53 5.04 2.87
C PHE A 21 7.96 5.62 4.15
N TYR A 22 7.82 4.79 5.19
CA TYR A 22 7.06 5.17 6.38
C TYR A 22 7.96 5.40 7.60
N PRO A 23 7.67 6.40 8.46
CA PRO A 23 8.39 6.62 9.70
C PRO A 23 8.38 5.38 10.57
N LYS A 24 9.44 5.20 11.37
CA LYS A 24 9.64 4.02 12.25
C LYS A 24 8.40 3.64 13.05
N LEU A 25 7.61 4.62 13.52
CA LEU A 25 6.38 4.36 14.25
C LEU A 25 5.35 3.57 13.42
N ILE A 26 5.15 3.93 12.15
CA ILE A 26 4.25 3.19 11.24
C ILE A 26 4.84 1.82 10.95
N LEU A 27 6.16 1.71 10.74
CA LEU A 27 6.85 0.43 10.53
C LEU A 27 6.72 -0.53 11.72
N TYR A 28 6.62 -0.04 12.96
CA TYR A 28 6.36 -0.90 14.13
C TYR A 28 4.92 -1.40 14.22
N LEU A 29 3.95 -0.61 13.73
CA LEU A 29 2.53 -0.95 13.78
C LEU A 29 2.12 -1.87 12.63
N LEU A 30 2.78 -1.73 11.47
CA LEU A 30 2.48 -2.50 10.27
C LEU A 30 2.52 -4.03 10.50
N PRO A 31 3.52 -4.63 11.16
CA PRO A 31 3.55 -6.07 11.41
C PRO A 31 2.38 -6.58 12.26
N VAL A 32 1.95 -5.80 13.27
CA VAL A 32 0.82 -6.19 14.14
C VAL A 32 -0.49 -6.18 13.35
N VAL A 33 -0.72 -5.11 12.58
CA VAL A 33 -1.91 -4.97 11.74
C VAL A 33 -1.91 -6.01 10.62
N TYR A 34 -0.76 -6.20 9.97
CA TYR A 34 -0.55 -7.21 8.93
C TYR A 34 -0.86 -8.61 9.44
N ASN A 35 -0.23 -9.06 10.52
CA ASN A 35 -0.41 -10.41 11.03
C ASN A 35 -1.86 -10.69 11.42
N LYS A 36 -2.53 -9.71 12.05
CA LYS A 36 -3.94 -9.85 12.37
C LYS A 36 -4.78 -10.04 11.11
N CYS A 37 -4.61 -9.17 10.12
CA CYS A 37 -5.41 -9.25 8.89
C CYS A 37 -5.07 -10.48 8.05
N PHE A 38 -3.82 -10.93 8.07
CA PHE A 38 -3.37 -12.16 7.44
C PHE A 38 -4.08 -13.38 8.05
N MET A 39 -4.23 -13.41 9.37
CA MET A 39 -4.98 -14.46 10.06
C MET A 39 -6.50 -14.38 9.78
N GLU A 40 -7.07 -13.18 9.72
CA GLU A 40 -8.49 -12.99 9.39
C GLU A 40 -8.84 -13.31 7.93
N SER A 41 -7.83 -13.39 7.05
CA SER A 41 -7.99 -13.69 5.63
C SER A 41 -7.49 -15.10 5.25
N ASP A 42 -7.51 -16.04 6.19
CA ASP A 42 -7.04 -17.43 6.00
C ASP A 42 -5.62 -17.54 5.42
N GLY A 43 -4.78 -16.54 5.69
CA GLY A 43 -3.40 -16.48 5.20
C GLY A 43 -3.24 -15.97 3.76
N ASP A 44 -4.27 -15.38 3.15
CA ASP A 44 -4.19 -14.79 1.81
C ASP A 44 -4.11 -13.24 1.84
N PRO A 45 -2.91 -12.66 1.68
CA PRO A 45 -2.71 -11.21 1.67
C PRO A 45 -3.17 -10.54 0.36
N THR A 46 -3.55 -11.34 -0.65
CA THR A 46 -4.09 -10.85 -1.93
C THR A 46 -5.62 -10.83 -1.94
N SER A 47 -6.25 -11.32 -0.88
CA SER A 47 -7.70 -11.38 -0.75
C SER A 47 -8.30 -9.99 -0.47
N PRO A 48 -9.52 -9.70 -0.96
CA PRO A 48 -10.23 -8.46 -0.60
C PRO A 48 -10.47 -8.32 0.90
N CYS A 49 -10.62 -9.44 1.61
CA CYS A 49 -10.82 -9.49 3.05
C CYS A 49 -9.59 -8.95 3.80
N PHE A 50 -8.39 -9.35 3.38
CA PHE A 50 -7.14 -8.84 3.94
C PHE A 50 -7.08 -7.31 3.87
N HIS A 51 -7.26 -6.76 2.67
CA HIS A 51 -7.23 -5.31 2.46
C HIS A 51 -8.32 -4.61 3.27
N THR A 52 -9.56 -5.12 3.26
CA THR A 52 -10.66 -4.58 4.05
C THR A 52 -10.34 -4.53 5.54
N CYS A 53 -9.72 -5.60 6.08
CA CYS A 53 -9.23 -5.62 7.46
C CYS A 53 -8.20 -4.53 7.73
N ILE A 54 -7.21 -4.33 6.84
CA ILE A 54 -6.20 -3.27 7.00
C ILE A 54 -6.87 -1.90 7.12
N PHE A 55 -7.78 -1.55 6.21
CA PHE A 55 -8.45 -0.23 6.25
C PHE A 55 -9.35 -0.05 7.47
N LYS A 56 -9.98 -1.13 7.97
CA LYS A 56 -10.76 -1.15 9.23
C LYS A 56 -9.84 -0.92 10.43
N MET A 57 -8.74 -1.66 10.52
CA MET A 57 -7.76 -1.55 11.61
C MET A 57 -7.10 -0.17 11.66
N MET A 58 -6.91 0.45 10.50
CA MET A 58 -6.42 1.83 10.38
C MET A 58 -7.48 2.90 10.68
N GLY A 59 -8.74 2.52 10.90
CA GLY A 59 -9.84 3.46 11.17
C GLY A 59 -10.26 4.30 9.96
N SER A 60 -9.78 3.94 8.76
CA SER A 60 -10.11 4.62 7.51
C SER A 60 -11.36 4.05 6.82
N TYR A 61 -11.83 2.87 7.20
CA TYR A 61 -13.02 2.23 6.61
C TYR A 61 -14.02 1.80 7.68
N GLY A 62 -15.31 2.08 7.45
CA GLY A 62 -16.37 1.80 8.40
C GLY A 62 -17.77 1.90 7.79
N PRO A 63 -18.82 2.12 8.60
CA PRO A 63 -20.22 2.10 8.13
C PRO A 63 -20.51 3.03 6.95
N ASN A 64 -19.84 4.19 6.91
CA ASN A 64 -19.99 5.20 5.86
C ASN A 64 -18.99 5.02 4.71
N GLY A 65 -18.42 3.82 4.56
CA GLY A 65 -17.40 3.54 3.57
C GLY A 65 -16.02 4.12 3.93
N LEU A 66 -15.23 4.45 2.91
CA LEU A 66 -13.85 4.92 3.08
C LEU A 66 -13.81 6.40 3.43
N ASN A 67 -13.14 6.73 4.53
CA ASN A 67 -12.79 8.08 4.90
C ASN A 67 -11.46 8.48 4.28
N SER A 68 -11.51 9.04 3.07
CA SER A 68 -10.32 9.49 2.34
C SER A 68 -9.49 10.53 3.10
N LYS A 69 -10.11 11.38 3.94
CA LYS A 69 -9.37 12.35 4.78
C LYS A 69 -8.52 11.66 5.83
N VAL A 70 -9.06 10.62 6.49
CA VAL A 70 -8.29 9.81 7.45
C VAL A 70 -7.20 9.05 6.73
N LEU A 71 -7.50 8.46 5.57
CA LEU A 71 -6.50 7.74 4.79
C LEU A 71 -5.33 8.62 4.37
N LYS A 72 -5.59 9.81 3.80
CA LYS A 72 -4.53 10.79 3.46
C LYS A 72 -3.71 11.21 4.68
N ARG A 73 -4.31 11.29 5.87
CA ARG A 73 -3.57 11.57 7.11
C ARG A 73 -2.73 10.41 7.61
N LEU A 74 -2.92 9.20 7.12
CA LEU A 74 -2.13 8.02 7.52
C LEU A 74 -1.02 7.71 6.52
N ILE A 75 -1.33 7.80 5.22
CA ILE A 75 -0.42 7.38 4.14
C ILE A 75 -0.16 8.47 3.10
N GLY A 76 -0.59 9.71 3.33
CA GLY A 76 -0.27 10.86 2.47
C GLY A 76 1.13 11.43 2.70
N SER A 77 1.43 12.47 1.93
CA SER A 77 2.74 13.14 1.87
C SER A 77 3.33 13.47 3.25
N ASN A 78 2.51 13.96 4.18
CA ASN A 78 2.94 14.35 5.54
C ASN A 78 3.51 13.21 6.39
N ASN A 79 3.20 11.95 6.05
CA ASN A 79 3.66 10.78 6.79
C ASN A 79 4.70 9.97 6.02
N MET A 80 5.17 10.45 4.89
CA MET A 80 6.28 9.81 4.17
C MET A 80 7.62 10.29 4.71
N MET A 81 8.60 9.39 4.81
CA MET A 81 9.99 9.74 5.08
C MET A 81 10.63 10.38 3.85
N GLY A 82 11.56 11.30 4.10
CA GLY A 82 12.21 12.11 3.07
C GLY A 82 12.09 13.61 3.34
N GLU A 83 12.93 14.38 2.65
CA GLU A 83 12.91 15.84 2.68
C GLU A 83 11.57 16.39 2.16
N GLU A 84 11.23 17.64 2.51
CA GLU A 84 9.99 18.29 2.04
C GLU A 84 9.90 18.37 0.51
N SER A 85 11.06 18.50 -0.15
CA SER A 85 11.23 18.42 -1.61
C SER A 85 11.48 17.01 -2.14
N GLY A 86 11.39 15.97 -1.31
CA GLY A 86 11.58 14.58 -1.72
C GLY A 86 10.47 14.09 -2.64
N TRP A 87 10.82 13.24 -3.60
CA TRP A 87 9.90 12.70 -4.61
C TRP A 87 8.66 12.04 -3.96
N LYS A 88 8.82 11.37 -2.81
CA LYS A 88 7.74 10.72 -2.06
C LYS A 88 6.67 11.71 -1.62
N LYS A 89 7.08 12.83 -1.00
CA LYS A 89 6.16 13.85 -0.51
C LYS A 89 5.47 14.58 -1.67
N GLN A 90 6.18 14.79 -2.77
CA GLN A 90 5.62 15.41 -3.97
C GLN A 90 4.61 14.52 -4.70
N ASN A 91 4.77 13.20 -4.65
CA ASN A 91 3.95 12.26 -5.42
C ASN A 91 2.85 11.57 -4.60
N ALA A 92 3.01 11.39 -3.28
CA ALA A 92 2.10 10.57 -2.48
C ALA A 92 0.64 11.03 -2.54
N ASP A 93 0.36 12.32 -2.42
CA ASP A 93 -1.03 12.83 -2.46
C ASP A 93 -1.64 12.76 -3.86
N LYS A 94 -0.83 13.00 -4.91
CA LYS A 94 -1.25 12.86 -6.30
C LYS A 94 -1.59 11.41 -6.64
N ILE A 95 -0.76 10.46 -6.19
CA ILE A 95 -0.97 9.02 -6.37
C ILE A 95 -2.21 8.57 -5.59
N LEU A 96 -2.38 9.04 -4.34
CA LEU A 96 -3.58 8.78 -3.56
C LEU A 96 -4.84 9.23 -4.29
N ASP A 97 -4.86 10.46 -4.79
CA ASP A 97 -6.03 11.00 -5.50
C ASP A 97 -6.31 10.25 -6.80
N LYS A 98 -5.28 9.89 -7.55
CA LYS A 98 -5.41 9.03 -8.74
C LYS A 98 -6.05 7.69 -8.40
N CYS A 99 -5.58 7.00 -7.36
CA CYS A 99 -6.11 5.68 -7.00
C CYS A 99 -7.50 5.77 -6.35
N LEU A 100 -7.76 6.78 -5.54
CA LEU A 100 -9.09 7.02 -4.94
C LEU A 100 -10.16 7.31 -5.98
N SER A 101 -9.81 7.96 -7.10
CA SER A 101 -10.76 8.23 -8.19
C SER A 101 -11.24 7.00 -8.95
N GLN A 102 -10.62 5.83 -8.74
CA GLN A 102 -10.92 4.59 -9.45
C GLN A 102 -11.84 3.64 -8.68
N ILE A 103 -12.26 4.01 -7.47
CA ILE A 103 -13.00 3.13 -6.56
C ILE A 103 -14.31 3.80 -6.08
N ASP A 104 -15.30 2.99 -5.70
CA ASP A 104 -16.58 3.46 -5.17
C ASP A 104 -16.89 2.87 -3.79
N THR A 105 -16.31 3.48 -2.75
CA THR A 105 -16.44 3.04 -1.37
C THR A 105 -17.39 3.95 -0.56
N LYS A 106 -18.62 4.16 -1.04
CA LYS A 106 -19.65 4.99 -0.37
C LYS A 106 -20.37 4.32 0.80
N SER A 107 -20.24 3.02 0.93
CA SER A 107 -20.84 2.22 2.00
C SER A 107 -19.89 1.12 2.46
N TYR A 108 -20.22 0.53 3.60
CA TYR A 108 -19.55 -0.65 4.09
C TYR A 108 -19.88 -1.88 3.23
N ILE A 109 -18.85 -2.61 2.84
CA ILE A 109 -18.88 -3.90 2.16
C ILE A 109 -17.79 -4.74 2.82
N GLU A 110 -18.16 -5.91 3.34
CA GLU A 110 -17.18 -6.88 3.83
C GLU A 110 -16.39 -7.45 2.65
N CYS A 111 -15.08 -7.62 2.80
CA CYS A 111 -14.20 -8.09 1.71
C CYS A 111 -14.36 -7.29 0.41
N ASN A 112 -14.17 -5.98 0.49
CA ASN A 112 -14.39 -5.04 -0.59
C ASN A 112 -13.26 -5.08 -1.64
N GLU A 113 -13.60 -5.47 -2.88
CA GLU A 113 -12.68 -5.51 -4.04
C GLU A 113 -12.11 -4.13 -4.40
N ASP A 114 -12.84 -3.06 -4.15
CA ASP A 114 -12.36 -1.71 -4.41
C ASP A 114 -11.21 -1.34 -3.48
N LEU A 115 -11.24 -1.79 -2.21
CA LEU A 115 -10.15 -1.52 -1.28
C LEU A 115 -8.87 -2.27 -1.67
N LYS A 116 -9.01 -3.50 -2.17
CA LYS A 116 -7.89 -4.26 -2.76
C LYS A 116 -7.34 -3.55 -4.00
N SER A 117 -8.22 -3.16 -4.92
CA SER A 117 -7.84 -2.46 -6.15
C SER A 117 -7.12 -1.13 -5.85
N PHE A 118 -7.62 -0.38 -4.87
CA PHE A 118 -6.96 0.83 -4.38
C PHE A 118 -5.58 0.53 -3.79
N SER A 119 -5.44 -0.47 -2.93
CA SER A 119 -4.13 -0.83 -2.35
C SER A 119 -3.10 -1.16 -3.44
N PHE A 120 -3.47 -1.99 -4.42
CA PHE A 120 -2.56 -2.33 -5.52
C PHE A 120 -2.22 -1.14 -6.39
N CYS A 121 -3.22 -0.31 -6.76
CA CYS A 121 -2.96 0.94 -7.48
C CYS A 121 -1.96 1.80 -6.71
N TYR A 122 -2.20 2.03 -5.43
CA TYR A 122 -1.40 2.94 -4.62
C TYR A 122 0.05 2.48 -4.54
N PHE A 123 0.29 1.23 -4.16
CA PHE A 123 1.66 0.72 -4.01
C PHE A 123 2.38 0.55 -5.36
N ALA A 124 1.67 0.15 -6.42
CA ALA A 124 2.27 0.05 -7.75
C ALA A 124 2.70 1.42 -8.28
N GLU A 125 1.83 2.44 -8.19
CA GLU A 125 2.16 3.80 -8.63
C GLU A 125 3.29 4.41 -7.79
N LEU A 126 3.29 4.15 -6.49
CA LEU A 126 4.33 4.61 -5.58
C LEU A 126 5.69 3.98 -5.89
N PHE A 127 5.68 2.69 -6.25
CA PHE A 127 6.86 1.97 -6.70
C PHE A 127 7.39 2.52 -8.02
N MET A 128 6.53 2.69 -9.02
CA MET A 128 6.90 3.23 -10.33
C MET A 128 7.39 4.69 -10.28
N ALA A 129 7.07 5.42 -9.21
CA ALA A 129 7.54 6.78 -9.00
C ALA A 129 8.93 6.86 -8.34
N CYS A 130 9.53 5.74 -7.92
CA CYS A 130 10.84 5.71 -7.30
C CYS A 130 11.95 6.11 -8.29
N PRO A 131 12.68 7.22 -8.05
CA PRO A 131 13.77 7.65 -8.94
C PRO A 131 14.92 6.66 -9.01
N ASP A 132 15.16 5.95 -7.91
CA ASP A 132 16.20 4.94 -7.78
C ASP A 132 15.71 3.53 -8.17
N PHE A 133 14.57 3.43 -8.86
CA PHE A 133 14.05 2.15 -9.33
C PHE A 133 15.07 1.47 -10.24
N ASN A 134 15.50 0.28 -9.86
CA ASN A 134 16.41 -0.55 -10.65
C ASN A 134 15.74 -1.87 -11.00
N GLU A 135 15.21 -1.96 -12.23
CA GLU A 135 14.61 -3.18 -12.77
C GLU A 135 15.57 -4.37 -12.78
N SER A 136 16.89 -4.18 -12.74
CA SER A 136 17.85 -5.31 -12.70
C SER A 136 17.94 -5.98 -11.33
N ASN A 137 17.43 -5.31 -10.29
CA ASN A 137 17.31 -5.83 -8.93
C ASN A 137 15.88 -6.29 -8.63
N CYS A 138 15.01 -6.36 -9.65
CA CYS A 138 13.63 -6.81 -9.63
C CYS A 138 13.42 -7.83 -10.76
#